data_AF-E1IF63-F1
#
_entry.id   AF-E1IF63-F1
#
_cell.length_a   1.000
_cell.length_b   1.000
_cell.length_c   1.000
_cell.angle_alpha   90.00
_cell.angle_beta   90.00
_cell.angle_gamma   90.00
#
_symmetry.space_group_name_H-M   'P 1'
#
loop_
_entity.id
_entity.type
_entity.pdbx_description
1 polymer ?
#
loop_
_entity_poly.entity_id
_entity_poly.type
_entity_poly.pdbx_seq_one_letter_code
_entity_poly.pdbx_strand_id
1 'polypeptide(L)'
;MVERICPACQHGNPLDNRYCGACGGPLQPDALARTDTTSIVIAGQQVPVAQIKQVGKVVAVSLATIAAEVGVAWLRRRADAASHPPAVRPQTTALAAPQNDLVRNTVTIVSQRVVEVWEQGNLARQVVEKHVWRKEE
;
A
#
# COMPACT_ATOMS: atom_id res chain seq x y z
N MET A 1 -38.96 3.35 10.32
CA MET A 1 -38.81 2.37 9.23
C MET A 1 -38.48 3.17 7.99
N VAL A 2 -37.33 2.95 7.35
CA VAL A 2 -36.97 3.73 6.15
C VAL A 2 -37.50 2.99 4.94
N GLU A 3 -38.36 3.65 4.16
CA GLU A 3 -39.04 3.11 3.00
C GLU A 3 -38.70 3.93 1.75
N ARG A 4 -38.68 3.28 0.58
CA ARG A 4 -38.56 3.93 -0.73
C ARG A 4 -39.93 3.99 -1.41
N ILE A 5 -40.26 5.12 -2.00
CA ILE A 5 -41.53 5.32 -2.71
C ILE A 5 -41.32 4.98 -4.19
N CYS A 6 -42.17 4.12 -4.75
CA CYS A 6 -42.15 3.80 -6.17
C CYS A 6 -42.52 5.03 -7.01
N PRO A 7 -41.70 5.47 -7.99
CA PRO A 7 -42.04 6.64 -8.81
C PRO A 7 -43.23 6.41 -9.74
N ALA A 8 -43.55 5.16 -10.08
CA ALA A 8 -44.64 4.82 -11.00
C ALA A 8 -46.01 4.73 -10.33
N CYS A 9 -46.09 4.19 -9.11
CA CYS A 9 -47.36 3.92 -8.42
C CYS A 9 -47.43 4.43 -6.98
N GLN A 10 -46.39 5.10 -6.49
CA GLN A 10 -46.28 5.68 -5.15
C GLN A 10 -46.40 4.70 -3.98
N HIS A 11 -46.29 3.40 -4.25
CA HIS A 11 -46.27 2.39 -3.18
C HIS A 11 -44.97 2.47 -2.36
N GLY A 12 -45.10 2.39 -1.04
CA GLY A 12 -43.97 2.26 -0.11
C GLY A 12 -43.36 0.87 -0.20
N ASN A 13 -42.06 0.79 -0.44
CA ASN A 13 -41.32 -0.46 -0.56
C ASN A 13 -40.12 -0.47 0.41
N PRO A 14 -39.72 -1.64 0.93
CA PRO A 14 -38.46 -1.81 1.63
C PRO A 14 -37.24 -1.35 0.81
N LEU A 15 -36.15 -0.94 1.49
CA LEU A 15 -34.94 -0.44 0.81
C LEU A 15 -34.20 -1.51 0.00
N ASP A 16 -34.37 -2.78 0.32
CA ASP A 16 -33.77 -3.94 -0.33
C ASP A 16 -34.50 -4.40 -1.62
N ASN A 17 -35.72 -3.92 -1.84
CA ASN A 17 -36.49 -4.28 -3.04
C ASN A 17 -35.92 -3.59 -4.29
N ARG A 18 -35.59 -4.39 -5.32
CA ARG A 18 -35.20 -3.92 -6.67
C ARG A 18 -36.39 -3.55 -7.55
N TYR A 19 -37.55 -4.14 -7.28
CA TYR A 19 -38.79 -3.92 -8.02
C TYR A 19 -39.93 -3.60 -7.05
N CYS A 20 -40.92 -2.85 -7.52
CA CYS A 20 -42.08 -2.50 -6.73
C CYS A 20 -42.98 -3.74 -6.48
N GLY A 21 -43.33 -4.01 -5.22
CA GLY A 21 -44.23 -5.11 -4.86
C GLY A 21 -45.67 -4.93 -5.34
N ALA A 22 -46.06 -3.72 -5.74
CA ALA A 22 -47.41 -3.42 -6.23
C ALA A 22 -47.51 -3.42 -7.77
N CYS A 23 -46.63 -2.69 -8.45
CA CYS A 23 -46.72 -2.52 -9.91
C CYS A 23 -45.64 -3.27 -10.70
N GLY A 24 -44.66 -3.88 -10.04
CA GLY A 24 -43.52 -4.56 -10.69
C GLY A 24 -42.49 -3.61 -11.33
N GLY A 25 -42.71 -2.30 -11.31
CA GLY A 25 -41.80 -1.31 -11.89
C GLY A 25 -40.42 -1.29 -11.20
N PRO A 26 -39.33 -0.99 -11.92
CA PRO A 26 -37.99 -0.93 -11.34
C PRO A 26 -37.90 0.20 -10.31
N LEU A 27 -37.33 -0.09 -9.14
CA LEU A 27 -36.99 0.92 -8.15
C LEU A 27 -35.54 1.35 -8.39
N GLN A 28 -35.28 2.66 -8.44
CA GLN A 28 -33.95 3.20 -8.73
C GLN A 28 -32.92 2.54 -7.79
N PRO A 29 -31.82 1.96 -8.30
CA PRO A 29 -30.79 1.39 -7.42
C PRO A 29 -30.23 2.49 -6.53
N ASP A 30 -30.00 2.16 -5.25
CA ASP A 30 -29.31 3.09 -4.35
C ASP A 30 -28.02 3.55 -5.01
N ALA A 31 -27.80 4.87 -5.06
CA ALA A 31 -26.59 5.47 -5.61
C ALA A 31 -25.29 5.02 -4.91
N LEU A 32 -25.42 4.19 -3.87
CA LEU A 32 -24.33 3.54 -3.12
C LEU A 32 -24.04 2.10 -3.60
N ALA A 33 -24.72 1.61 -4.64
CA ALA A 33 -24.39 0.32 -5.25
C ALA A 33 -22.96 0.38 -5.79
N ARG A 34 -22.08 -0.39 -5.14
CA ARG A 34 -20.66 -0.53 -5.46
C ARG A 34 -20.47 -0.70 -6.97
N THR A 35 -19.89 0.31 -7.60
CA THR A 35 -19.47 0.24 -9.00
C THR A 35 -18.27 -0.69 -9.10
N ASP A 36 -18.30 -1.63 -10.05
CA ASP A 36 -17.26 -2.64 -10.23
C ASP A 36 -15.86 -2.00 -10.29
N THR A 37 -15.01 -2.40 -9.35
CA THR A 37 -13.73 -1.76 -9.01
C THR A 37 -12.63 -2.23 -9.96
N THR A 38 -12.80 -2.01 -11.27
CA THR A 38 -11.83 -2.44 -12.30
C THR A 38 -10.77 -1.38 -12.61
N SER A 39 -10.97 -0.14 -12.17
CA SER A 39 -10.02 0.96 -12.31
C SER A 39 -9.88 1.72 -10.99
N ILE A 40 -8.66 2.18 -10.71
CA ILE A 40 -8.37 3.08 -9.60
C ILE A 40 -8.10 4.44 -10.22
N VAL A 41 -8.76 5.49 -9.72
CA VAL A 41 -8.52 6.86 -10.16
C VAL A 41 -7.44 7.47 -9.27
N ILE A 42 -6.32 7.87 -9.87
CA ILE A 42 -5.22 8.57 -9.19
C ILE A 42 -5.03 9.90 -9.92
N ALA A 43 -5.22 11.02 -9.22
CA ALA A 43 -5.11 12.38 -9.80
C ALA A 43 -5.96 12.56 -11.09
N GLY A 44 -7.19 12.06 -11.08
CA GLY A 44 -8.10 12.11 -12.23
C GLY A 44 -7.78 11.12 -13.36
N GLN A 45 -6.63 10.44 -13.33
CA GLN A 45 -6.24 9.45 -14.32
C GLN A 45 -6.76 8.06 -13.91
N GLN A 46 -7.49 7.41 -14.81
CA GLN A 46 -7.91 6.02 -14.61
C GLN A 46 -6.72 5.09 -14.85
N VAL A 47 -6.25 4.43 -13.79
CA VAL A 47 -5.18 3.43 -13.88
C VAL A 47 -5.80 2.04 -13.84
N PRO A 48 -5.68 1.24 -14.92
CA PRO A 48 -6.16 -0.13 -14.91
C PRO A 48 -5.31 -0.98 -13.98
N VAL A 49 -5.97 -1.74 -13.09
CA VAL A 49 -5.31 -2.60 -12.09
C VAL A 49 -4.34 -3.62 -12.74
N ALA A 50 -4.62 -4.01 -13.99
CA ALA A 50 -3.75 -4.88 -14.78
C ALA A 50 -2.35 -4.27 -15.03
N GLN A 51 -2.27 -2.96 -15.29
CA GLN A 51 -1.01 -2.28 -15.57
C GLN A 51 -0.14 -2.18 -14.31
N ILE A 52 -0.76 -1.93 -13.14
CA ILE A 52 -0.06 -1.94 -11.84
C ILE A 52 0.56 -3.32 -11.57
N LYS A 53 -0.19 -4.40 -11.85
CA LYS A 53 0.31 -5.78 -11.68
C LYS A 53 1.51 -6.09 -12.57
N GLN A 54 1.56 -5.55 -13.79
CA GLN A 54 2.67 -5.78 -14.72
C GLN A 54 3.93 -5.02 -14.27
N VAL A 55 3.80 -3.73 -13.93
CA VAL A 55 4.93 -2.92 -13.46
C VAL A 55 5.52 -3.49 -12.17
N GLY A 56 4.66 -3.90 -11.23
CA GLY A 56 5.11 -4.50 -9.97
C GLY A 56 5.93 -5.78 -10.15
N LYS A 57 5.59 -6.61 -11.14
CA LYS A 57 6.36 -7.84 -11.45
C LYS A 57 7.77 -7.53 -11.95
N VAL A 58 7.92 -6.55 -12.84
CA VAL A 58 9.24 -6.18 -13.40
C VAL A 58 10.15 -5.68 -12.29
N VAL A 59 9.64 -4.77 -11.43
CA VAL A 59 10.40 -4.24 -10.30
C VAL A 59 10.87 -5.34 -9.35
N ALA A 60 10.01 -6.30 -9.05
CA ALA A 60 10.36 -7.42 -8.17
C ALA A 60 11.50 -8.28 -8.74
N VAL A 61 11.49 -8.56 -10.04
CA VAL A 61 12.56 -9.32 -10.70
C VAL A 61 13.89 -8.58 -10.66
N SER A 62 13.90 -7.26 -10.97
CA SER A 62 15.12 -6.46 -10.91
C SER A 62 15.71 -6.39 -9.49
N LEU A 63 14.87 -6.29 -8.46
CA LEU A 63 15.33 -6.32 -7.07
C LEU A 63 15.93 -7.69 -6.71
N ALA A 64 15.31 -8.78 -7.17
CA ALA A 64 15.81 -10.12 -6.93
C ALA A 64 17.20 -10.36 -7.55
N THR A 65 17.44 -9.85 -8.77
CA THR A 65 18.76 -9.97 -9.42
C THR A 65 19.83 -9.20 -8.65
N ILE A 66 19.53 -7.98 -8.19
CA ILE A 66 20.47 -7.18 -7.40
C ILE A 66 20.79 -7.89 -6.08
N ALA A 67 19.78 -8.43 -5.38
CA ALA A 67 19.98 -9.16 -4.14
C ALA A 67 20.87 -10.40 -4.33
N ALA A 68 20.70 -11.12 -5.45
CA ALA A 68 21.52 -12.28 -5.77
C ALA A 68 22.99 -11.90 -5.99
N GLU A 69 23.28 -10.84 -6.75
CA GLU A 69 24.66 -10.39 -7.00
C GLU A 69 25.35 -9.93 -5.72
N VAL A 70 24.66 -9.13 -4.89
CA VAL A 70 25.18 -8.67 -3.60
C VAL A 70 25.44 -9.86 -2.66
N GLY A 71 24.51 -10.82 -2.61
CA GLY A 71 24.66 -12.03 -1.79
C GLY A 71 25.87 -12.88 -2.19
N VAL A 72 26.08 -13.08 -3.50
CA VAL A 72 27.26 -13.81 -4.01
C VAL A 72 28.55 -13.06 -3.72
N ALA A 73 28.58 -11.74 -3.91
CA ALA A 73 29.75 -10.92 -3.59
C ALA A 73 30.11 -10.97 -2.10
N TRP A 74 29.10 -10.93 -1.23
CA TRP A 74 29.28 -11.07 0.22
C TRP A 74 29.80 -12.45 0.60
N LEU A 75 29.24 -13.53 0.03
CA LEU A 75 29.69 -14.90 0.29
C LEU A 75 31.15 -15.12 -0.14
N ARG A 76 31.56 -14.58 -1.29
CA ARG A 76 32.96 -14.65 -1.76
C ARG A 76 33.90 -13.95 -0.79
N ARG A 77 33.59 -12.71 -0.36
CA ARG A 77 34.40 -11.99 0.64
C ARG A 77 34.52 -12.77 1.95
N ARG A 78 33.44 -13.42 2.39
CA ARG A 78 33.45 -14.24 3.61
C ARG A 78 34.33 -15.48 3.47
N ALA A 79 34.31 -16.13 2.31
CA ALA A 79 35.18 -17.27 2.02
C ALA A 79 36.66 -16.87 1.96
N ASP A 80 36.99 -15.75 1.30
CA ASP A 80 38.36 -15.24 1.22
C ASP A 80 38.91 -14.85 2.60
N ALA A 81 38.08 -14.23 3.45
CA ALA A 81 38.41 -13.90 4.83
C ALA A 81 38.62 -15.14 5.71
N ALA A 82 37.92 -16.24 5.42
CA ALA A 82 38.13 -17.52 6.09
C ALA A 82 39.37 -18.29 5.60
N SER A 83 39.87 -17.95 4.40
CA SER A 83 40.99 -18.64 3.74
C SER A 83 42.36 -18.05 4.03
N HIS A 84 42.43 -16.83 4.56
CA HIS A 84 43.67 -16.21 5.01
C HIS A 84 43.83 -16.45 6.53
N PRO A 85 44.83 -17.23 6.98
CA PRO A 85 45.10 -17.32 8.41
C PRO A 85 45.54 -15.95 8.92
N PRO A 86 45.08 -15.50 10.10
CA PRO A 86 45.56 -14.25 10.66
C PRO A 86 47.05 -14.39 10.97
N ALA A 87 47.86 -13.45 10.49
CA ALA A 87 49.20 -13.27 11.02
C ALA A 87 49.09 -13.07 12.54
N VAL A 88 49.79 -13.92 13.30
CA VAL A 88 49.79 -13.91 14.77
C VAL A 88 50.30 -12.56 15.25
N ARG A 89 49.37 -11.67 15.63
CA ARG A 89 49.64 -10.54 16.50
C ARG A 89 49.31 -10.97 17.94
N PRO A 90 50.17 -10.68 18.93
CA PRO A 90 49.84 -10.96 20.31
C PRO A 90 48.61 -10.14 20.69
N GLN A 91 47.49 -10.85 20.93
CA GLN A 91 46.25 -10.29 21.40
C GLN A 91 46.36 -10.18 22.92
N THR A 92 46.60 -8.97 23.43
CA THR A 92 46.23 -8.66 24.81
C THR A 92 44.71 -8.77 24.88
N THR A 93 44.22 -9.82 25.56
CA THR A 93 42.82 -10.04 25.87
C THR A 93 42.33 -8.97 26.83
N ALA A 94 42.02 -7.78 26.30
CA ALA A 94 41.00 -6.95 26.91
C ALA A 94 39.67 -7.64 26.61
N LEU A 95 38.97 -8.12 27.66
CA LEU A 95 37.59 -8.57 27.54
C LEU A 95 36.74 -7.42 27.02
N ALA A 96 36.58 -7.33 25.70
CA ALA A 96 35.49 -6.58 25.11
C ALA A 96 34.24 -7.42 25.36
N ALA A 97 33.44 -6.97 26.33
CA ALA A 97 32.12 -7.52 26.59
C ALA A 97 31.33 -7.59 25.27
N PRO A 98 30.53 -8.64 25.03
CA PRO A 98 29.62 -8.64 23.90
C PRO A 98 28.70 -7.44 24.07
N GLN A 99 28.86 -6.44 23.20
CA GLN A 99 27.84 -5.42 23.03
C GLN A 99 26.63 -6.15 22.47
N ASN A 100 25.70 -6.48 23.36
CA ASN A 100 24.35 -6.86 22.99
C ASN A 100 23.81 -5.70 22.15
N ASP A 101 23.84 -5.85 20.82
CA ASP A 101 23.04 -5.06 19.91
C ASP A 101 21.58 -5.40 20.24
N LEU A 102 21.03 -4.67 21.21
CA LEU A 102 19.63 -4.67 21.52
C LEU A 102 18.90 -4.29 20.23
N VAL A 103 18.27 -5.26 19.59
CA VAL A 103 17.33 -5.04 18.49
C VAL A 103 16.19 -4.18 19.04
N ARG A 104 16.36 -2.85 18.96
CA ARG A 104 15.30 -1.90 19.33
C ARG A 104 14.21 -1.99 18.29
N ASN A 105 13.04 -2.37 18.76
CA ASN A 105 11.88 -2.49 17.90
C ASN A 105 11.45 -1.07 17.52
N THR A 106 11.80 -0.63 16.31
CA THR A 106 11.45 0.71 15.83
C THR A 106 10.21 0.62 14.96
N VAL A 107 9.12 1.21 15.42
CA VAL A 107 7.87 1.32 14.64
C VAL A 107 7.83 2.69 13.98
N THR A 108 7.77 2.70 12.64
CA THR A 108 7.58 3.92 11.86
C THR A 108 6.18 3.93 11.25
N ILE A 109 5.39 4.93 11.60
CA ILE A 109 4.06 5.16 11.03
C ILE A 109 4.17 6.34 10.08
N VAL A 110 3.76 6.14 8.83
CA VAL A 110 3.68 7.20 7.82
C VAL A 110 2.21 7.43 7.48
N SER A 111 1.71 8.64 7.73
CA SER A 111 0.39 9.08 7.27
C SER A 111 0.58 10.13 6.18
N GLN A 112 -0.17 9.98 5.10
CA GLN A 112 -0.20 10.93 4.00
C GLN A 112 -1.65 11.33 3.74
N ARG A 113 -1.90 12.64 3.72
CA ARG A 113 -3.16 13.24 3.31
C ARG A 113 -2.91 14.08 2.07
N VAL A 114 -3.70 13.85 1.03
CA VAL A 114 -3.67 14.63 -0.20
C VAL A 114 -5.00 15.37 -0.30
N VAL A 115 -4.93 16.69 -0.42
CA VAL A 115 -6.09 17.56 -0.63
C VAL A 115 -5.96 18.19 -2.01
N GLU A 116 -6.92 17.94 -2.87
CA GLU A 116 -6.99 18.51 -4.22
C GLU A 116 -8.13 19.55 -4.26
N VAL A 117 -7.80 20.75 -4.72
CA VAL A 117 -8.74 21.85 -4.95
C VAL A 117 -8.91 21.99 -6.46
N TRP A 118 -10.14 21.87 -6.91
CA TRP A 118 -10.51 21.91 -8.32
C TRP A 118 -11.33 23.18 -8.60
N GLU A 119 -10.98 23.92 -9.64
CA GLU A 119 -11.72 25.09 -10.12
C GLU A 119 -12.03 24.92 -11.60
N GLN A 120 -13.30 25.05 -11.98
CA GLN A 120 -13.77 24.94 -13.37
C GLN A 120 -13.31 23.66 -14.09
N GLY A 121 -13.23 22.54 -13.37
CA GLY A 121 -12.80 21.25 -13.91
C GLY A 121 -11.28 21.10 -14.08
N ASN A 122 -10.50 22.12 -13.74
CA ASN A 122 -9.05 22.06 -13.72
C ASN A 122 -8.55 21.96 -12.27
N LEU A 123 -7.48 21.18 -12.06
CA LEU A 123 -6.83 21.09 -10.77
C LEU A 123 -6.14 22.43 -10.47
N ALA A 124 -6.69 23.21 -9.54
CA ALA A 124 -6.17 24.52 -9.17
C ALA A 124 -5.03 24.40 -8.15
N ARG A 125 -5.12 23.46 -7.22
CA ARG A 125 -4.10 23.26 -6.17
C ARG A 125 -4.11 21.85 -5.62
N GLN A 126 -2.93 21.31 -5.33
CA GLN A 126 -2.78 20.09 -4.57
C GLN A 126 -1.91 20.36 -3.33
N VAL A 127 -2.41 19.96 -2.16
CA VAL A 127 -1.69 20.06 -0.88
C VAL A 127 -1.43 18.65 -0.39
N VAL A 128 -0.16 18.32 -0.18
CA VAL A 128 0.25 17.01 0.35
C VAL A 128 0.80 17.22 1.76
N GLU A 129 0.07 16.72 2.74
CA GLU A 129 0.49 16.68 4.14
C GLU A 129 1.04 15.29 4.44
N LYS A 130 2.28 15.23 4.91
CA LYS A 130 2.95 13.98 5.29
C LYS A 130 3.37 14.06 6.75
N HIS A 131 2.91 13.11 7.54
CA HIS A 131 3.32 12.93 8.92
C HIS A 131 4.09 11.63 9.06
N VAL A 132 5.20 11.70 9.80
CA VAL A 132 6.05 10.55 10.12
C VAL A 132 6.20 10.52 11.63
N TRP A 133 5.72 9.44 12.24
CA TRP A 133 5.94 9.18 13.66
C TRP A 133 6.87 7.99 13.78
N ARG A 134 7.86 8.12 14.67
CA ARG A 134 8.79 7.06 15.00
C ARG A 134 8.67 6.78 16.48
N LYS A 135 8.40 5.53 16.84
CA LYS A 135 8.46 5.04 18.21
C LYS A 135 9.66 4.11 18.30
N GLU A 136 10.57 4.41 19.21
CA GLU A 136 11.69 3.55 19.56
C GLU A 136 11.37 2.91 20.92
N GLU A 137 11.39 1.58 21.00
CA GLU A 137 11.27 0.81 22.25
C GLU A 137 12.64 0.36 22.76
#